data_AF-A0A371GFH1-F1
#
_entry.id   AF-A0A371GFH1-F1
#
_cell.length_a   1.000
_cell.length_b   1.000
_cell.length_c   1.000
_cell.angle_alpha   90.00
_cell.angle_beta   90.00
_cell.angle_gamma   90.00
#
_symmetry.space_group_name_H-M   'P 1'
#
loop_
_entity.id
_entity.type
_entity.pdbx_description
1 polymer ?
#
loop_
_entity_poly.entity_id
_entity_poly.type
_entity_poly.pdbx_seq_one_letter_code
_entity_poly.pdbx_strand_id
1 'polypeptide(L)'
;MTRRQEQKKIARCHSPLLRIAGKPVEDQGKLYGMKSHDRNELILTTLNVEKLTIMKGNILALLCKLTQLLSSSFFDLIVHLLIHLPYEARVGGLVQYHWMYSFERFLHSLKNKVKNKARVEASICEAYLVEETSTFASFYYLDKIETRRTRIPRNVDSGEGSSSTPPISTSNYPGRPCGKVISYFLDQIDLEVAHLYVLLNCEHVESYLHIYTEFLRELNPTASDAEIDSDISSTFPTWFKQYVLNSENNIQDSLLVNLAWGPKRKVESWPMYIINGYKFHTIV
;
A
#
# COMPACT_ATOMS: atom_id res chain seq x y z
N MET A 1 6.52 16.36 -32.55
CA MET A 1 6.04 15.28 -33.45
C MET A 1 5.04 14.45 -32.67
N THR A 2 3.75 14.77 -32.75
CA THR A 2 2.75 14.09 -33.59
C THR A 2 2.62 12.58 -33.37
N ARG A 3 1.41 12.22 -32.94
CA ARG A 3 0.58 11.08 -33.38
C ARG A 3 1.03 9.70 -32.86
N ARG A 4 0.13 8.79 -32.50
CA ARG A 4 -1.26 8.58 -32.92
C ARG A 4 -1.79 7.47 -32.02
N GLN A 5 -3.01 7.56 -31.50
CA GLN A 5 -3.95 6.47 -31.72
C GLN A 5 -5.31 7.03 -32.08
N GLU A 6 -5.75 6.53 -33.22
CA GLU A 6 -6.99 6.70 -33.96
C GLU A 6 -7.71 5.36 -33.70
N GLN A 7 -8.99 5.30 -33.36
CA GLN A 7 -10.09 5.08 -34.32
C GLN A 7 -11.38 4.80 -33.51
N LYS A 8 -12.47 5.54 -33.75
CA LYS A 8 -13.70 5.12 -34.50
C LYS A 8 -14.54 4.07 -33.75
N LYS A 9 -15.87 4.10 -33.70
CA LYS A 9 -16.89 4.69 -34.58
C LYS A 9 -18.25 4.58 -33.83
N ILE A 10 -19.00 5.69 -33.68
CA ILE A 10 -20.28 5.99 -34.38
C ILE A 10 -21.46 5.09 -34.00
N ALA A 11 -22.49 5.70 -33.40
CA ALA A 11 -23.86 5.70 -33.93
C ALA A 11 -24.61 6.93 -33.40
N ARG A 12 -25.03 7.80 -34.34
CA ARG A 12 -25.93 8.94 -34.16
C ARG A 12 -27.37 8.46 -34.39
N CYS A 13 -28.33 9.12 -33.74
CA CYS A 13 -29.66 9.50 -34.24
C CYS A 13 -30.29 10.38 -33.15
N HIS A 14 -31.07 11.43 -33.37
CA HIS A 14 -31.34 12.35 -34.49
C HIS A 14 -32.07 13.52 -33.79
N SER A 15 -31.71 14.77 -34.11
CA SER A 15 -32.35 15.99 -33.56
C SER A 15 -33.82 16.13 -34.03
N PRO A 16 -34.63 17.03 -33.43
CA PRO A 16 -34.66 18.37 -34.02
C PRO A 16 -34.79 19.55 -33.03
N LEU A 17 -34.15 20.62 -33.51
CA LEU A 17 -34.24 22.02 -33.14
C LEU A 17 -35.67 22.54 -32.90
N LEU A 18 -35.82 23.38 -31.88
CA LEU A 18 -36.64 24.59 -32.00
C LEU A 18 -35.91 25.75 -31.32
N ARG A 19 -35.49 26.67 -32.18
CA ARG A 19 -34.78 27.92 -31.89
C ARG A 19 -35.84 29.02 -31.92
N ILE A 20 -36.09 29.72 -30.81
CA ILE A 20 -36.67 31.06 -30.83
C ILE A 20 -35.71 31.97 -30.05
N ALA A 21 -35.40 33.10 -30.69
CA ALA A 21 -34.30 33.98 -30.38
C ALA A 21 -34.68 35.08 -29.37
N GLY A 22 -33.69 35.51 -28.57
CA GLY A 22 -33.67 36.74 -27.79
C GLY A 22 -32.40 36.79 -26.92
N LYS A 23 -31.39 37.58 -27.31
CA LYS A 23 -30.09 37.79 -26.61
C LYS A 23 -30.26 38.68 -25.35
N PRO A 24 -29.17 39.06 -24.63
CA PRO A 24 -28.23 38.24 -23.85
C PRO A 24 -28.18 38.76 -22.38
N VAL A 25 -27.93 37.90 -21.39
CA VAL A 25 -27.48 38.37 -20.07
C VAL A 25 -26.33 37.50 -19.61
N GLU A 26 -25.28 38.17 -19.17
CA GLU A 26 -23.96 37.69 -18.85
C GLU A 26 -23.93 36.56 -17.82
N ASP A 27 -23.02 35.64 -18.10
CA ASP A 27 -22.20 34.83 -17.20
C ASP A 27 -22.48 34.97 -15.70
N GLN A 28 -23.25 34.04 -15.11
CA GLN A 28 -23.04 33.59 -13.74
C GLN A 28 -23.44 32.12 -13.54
N GLY A 29 -22.47 31.32 -13.07
CA GLY A 29 -22.75 30.13 -12.26
C GLY A 29 -22.68 28.79 -12.99
N LYS A 30 -21.50 28.42 -13.51
CA LYS A 30 -21.17 27.00 -13.76
C LYS A 30 -21.47 26.18 -12.50
N LEU A 31 -22.46 25.29 -12.59
CA LEU A 31 -22.73 24.24 -11.62
C LEU A 31 -21.53 23.27 -11.58
N TYR A 32 -20.61 23.48 -10.65
CA TYR A 32 -19.73 22.42 -10.20
C TYR A 32 -20.54 21.51 -9.28
N GLY A 33 -21.11 20.46 -9.85
CA GLY A 33 -21.60 19.32 -9.09
C GLY A 33 -20.44 18.67 -8.34
N MET A 34 -20.68 18.28 -7.09
CA MET A 34 -19.70 17.61 -6.23
C MET A 34 -19.10 16.43 -6.98
N LYS A 35 -17.81 16.52 -7.33
CA LYS A 35 -17.12 15.46 -8.07
C LYS A 35 -16.74 14.36 -7.07
N SER A 36 -16.47 13.15 -7.57
CA SER A 36 -15.92 12.04 -6.77
C SER A 36 -14.68 12.42 -5.93
N HIS A 37 -14.02 13.52 -6.29
CA HIS A 37 -12.89 14.10 -5.56
C HIS A 37 -13.25 14.62 -4.16
N ASP A 38 -14.49 15.09 -3.92
CA ASP A 38 -14.91 15.66 -2.63
C ASP A 38 -15.12 14.58 -1.55
N ARG A 39 -15.47 13.36 -1.98
CA ARG A 39 -15.58 12.19 -1.09
C ARG A 39 -14.22 11.71 -0.59
N ASN A 40 -13.16 11.92 -1.36
CA ASN A 40 -11.80 11.55 -0.97
C ASN A 40 -11.24 12.49 0.11
N GLU A 41 -11.60 13.78 0.12
CA GLU A 41 -11.08 14.74 1.10
C GLU A 41 -11.55 14.46 2.53
N LEU A 42 -12.74 13.92 2.72
CA LEU A 42 -13.24 13.50 4.03
C LEU A 42 -12.57 12.21 4.55
N ILE A 43 -11.84 11.49 3.71
CA ILE A 43 -11.17 10.22 4.06
C ILE A 43 -9.66 10.44 4.30
N LEU A 44 -9.13 11.64 4.01
CA LEU A 44 -7.71 11.96 4.20
C LEU A 44 -7.34 12.11 5.68
N THR A 45 -6.07 11.82 5.98
CA THR A 45 -5.43 11.97 7.31
C THR A 45 -5.33 13.42 7.79
N THR A 46 -5.69 14.41 6.96
CA THR A 46 -5.66 15.84 7.27
C THR A 46 -6.93 16.51 6.77
N LEU A 47 -7.57 17.28 7.65
CA LEU A 47 -8.87 17.90 7.43
C LEU A 47 -8.71 19.42 7.44
N ASN A 48 -8.94 20.06 6.29
CA ASN A 48 -8.77 21.50 6.13
C ASN A 48 -10.08 22.24 6.46
N VAL A 49 -10.05 23.03 7.54
CA VAL A 49 -11.21 23.76 8.08
C VAL A 49 -11.77 24.81 7.11
N GLU A 50 -10.91 25.45 6.32
CA GLU A 50 -11.33 26.45 5.34
C GLU A 50 -12.14 25.81 4.21
N LYS A 51 -11.67 24.65 3.72
CA LYS A 51 -12.40 23.85 2.72
C LYS A 51 -13.76 23.37 3.22
N LEU A 52 -13.86 22.93 4.48
CA LEU A 52 -15.15 22.54 5.07
C LEU A 52 -16.14 23.70 5.16
N THR A 53 -15.65 24.91 5.41
CA THR A 53 -16.49 26.12 5.47
C THR A 53 -17.05 26.47 4.09
N ILE A 54 -16.21 26.37 3.05
CA ILE A 54 -16.63 26.54 1.65
C ILE A 54 -17.63 25.44 1.25
N MET A 55 -17.36 24.19 1.63
CA MET A 55 -18.24 23.06 1.34
C MET A 55 -19.63 23.22 1.97
N LYS A 56 -19.72 23.72 3.21
CA LYS A 56 -21.00 24.03 3.85
C LYS A 56 -21.82 25.05 3.05
N GLY A 57 -21.18 26.13 2.58
CA GLY A 57 -21.84 27.14 1.74
C GLY A 57 -22.33 26.57 0.42
N ASN A 58 -21.51 25.74 -0.23
CA ASN A 58 -21.85 25.11 -1.50
C ASN A 58 -23.00 24.11 -1.38
N ILE A 59 -23.04 23.31 -0.31
CA ILE A 59 -24.12 22.35 -0.04
C ILE A 59 -25.45 23.08 0.14
N LEU A 60 -25.48 24.19 0.88
CA LEU A 60 -26.69 25.01 1.04
C LEU A 60 -27.18 25.58 -0.29
N ALA A 61 -26.28 26.13 -1.11
CA ALA A 61 -26.62 26.65 -2.43
C ALA A 61 -27.12 25.54 -3.38
N LEU A 62 -26.53 24.35 -3.31
CA LEU A 62 -26.94 23.18 -4.10
C LEU A 62 -28.34 22.71 -3.68
N LEU A 63 -28.61 22.66 -2.37
CA LEU A 63 -29.92 22.26 -1.83
C LEU A 63 -31.02 23.21 -2.25
N CYS A 64 -30.79 24.52 -2.17
CA CYS A 64 -31.76 25.52 -2.64
C CYS A 64 -32.06 25.41 -4.14
N LYS A 65 -31.10 24.93 -4.96
CA LYS A 65 -31.33 24.65 -6.38
C LYS A 65 -32.07 23.33 -6.59
N LEU A 66 -31.77 22.31 -5.79
CA LEU A 66 -32.43 21.00 -5.86
C LEU A 66 -33.89 21.06 -5.36
N THR A 67 -34.20 21.87 -4.35
CA THR A 67 -35.59 22.11 -3.88
C THR A 67 -36.48 22.72 -4.96
N GLN A 68 -35.89 23.45 -5.91
CA GLN A 68 -36.64 24.04 -7.02
C GLN A 68 -36.93 23.02 -8.14
N LEU A 69 -36.17 21.91 -8.18
CA LEU A 69 -36.24 20.91 -9.24
C LEU A 69 -36.93 19.61 -8.79
N LEU A 70 -36.95 19.32 -7.49
CA LEU A 70 -37.41 18.05 -6.92
C LEU A 70 -38.57 18.28 -5.96
N SER A 71 -39.53 17.35 -5.94
CA SER A 71 -40.68 17.40 -5.04
C SER A 71 -40.26 17.26 -3.57
N SER A 72 -41.11 17.75 -2.65
CA SER A 72 -40.86 17.67 -1.19
C SER A 72 -40.61 16.23 -0.68
N SER A 73 -41.07 15.22 -1.42
CA SER A 73 -40.84 13.80 -1.13
C SER A 73 -39.39 13.33 -1.34
N PHE A 74 -38.55 14.11 -2.00
CA PHE A 74 -37.12 13.83 -2.20
C PHE A 74 -36.27 14.24 -0.98
N PHE A 75 -36.80 15.06 -0.09
CA PHE A 75 -36.09 15.53 1.11
C PHE A 75 -36.22 14.50 2.23
N ASP A 76 -35.47 13.40 2.08
CA ASP A 76 -35.31 12.37 3.10
C ASP A 76 -34.19 12.72 4.10
N LEU A 77 -34.03 11.88 5.12
CA LEU A 77 -33.02 12.04 6.17
C LEU A 77 -31.58 12.13 5.62
N ILE A 78 -31.32 11.59 4.42
CA ILE A 78 -30.00 11.59 3.79
C ILE A 78 -29.62 13.01 3.34
N VAL A 79 -30.60 13.76 2.83
CA VAL A 79 -30.40 15.17 2.44
C VAL A 79 -30.09 16.04 3.65
N HIS A 80 -30.72 15.78 4.80
CA HIS A 80 -30.44 16.48 6.04
C HIS A 80 -29.04 16.18 6.58
N LEU A 81 -28.57 14.93 6.46
CA LEU A 81 -27.25 14.50 6.89
C LEU A 81 -26.13 15.25 6.15
N LEU A 82 -26.30 15.51 4.84
CA LEU A 82 -25.33 16.27 4.04
C LEU A 82 -25.10 17.69 4.55
N ILE A 83 -26.12 18.33 5.15
CA ILE A 83 -26.00 19.68 5.71
C ILE A 83 -25.13 19.70 6.97
N HIS A 84 -25.25 18.65 7.78
CA HIS A 84 -24.53 18.54 9.05
C HIS A 84 -23.14 17.95 8.90
N LEU A 85 -22.88 17.21 7.82
CA LEU A 85 -21.60 16.55 7.58
C LEU A 85 -20.36 17.47 7.68
N PRO A 86 -20.32 18.68 7.11
CA PRO A 86 -19.18 19.59 7.28
C PRO A 86 -19.01 20.09 8.72
N TYR A 87 -20.12 20.24 9.45
CA TYR A 87 -20.11 20.67 10.84
C TYR A 87 -19.63 19.53 11.76
N GLU A 88 -20.15 18.31 11.58
CA GLU A 88 -19.72 17.12 12.32
C GLU A 88 -18.25 16.79 12.07
N ALA A 89 -17.79 16.89 10.82
CA ALA A 89 -16.39 16.72 10.45
C ALA A 89 -15.48 17.79 11.11
N ARG A 90 -15.97 19.01 11.29
CA ARG A 90 -15.23 20.07 12.01
C ARG A 90 -15.18 19.83 13.51
N VAL A 91 -16.28 19.37 14.11
CA VAL A 91 -16.39 19.20 15.57
C VAL A 91 -15.66 17.96 16.04
N GLY A 92 -15.86 16.81 15.39
CA GLY A 92 -15.24 15.56 15.83
C GLY A 92 -13.99 15.16 15.04
N GLY A 93 -13.49 16.04 14.18
CA GLY A 93 -12.16 15.95 13.61
C GLY A 93 -12.00 14.79 12.63
N LEU A 94 -10.82 14.15 12.66
CA LEU A 94 -10.47 13.12 11.71
C LEU A 94 -11.44 11.93 11.78
N VAL A 95 -11.79 11.43 10.61
CA VAL A 95 -12.75 10.34 10.41
C VAL A 95 -12.40 9.06 11.16
N GLN A 96 -11.13 8.87 11.56
CA GLN A 96 -10.68 7.75 12.39
C GLN A 96 -11.43 7.60 13.72
N TYR A 97 -11.87 8.70 14.34
CA TYR A 97 -12.60 8.65 15.62
C TYR A 97 -14.12 8.46 15.46
N HIS A 98 -14.64 8.57 14.24
CA HIS A 98 -16.06 8.48 13.92
C HIS A 98 -16.44 7.22 13.13
N TRP A 99 -15.48 6.34 12.84
CA TRP A 99 -15.77 5.10 12.16
C TRP A 99 -16.59 4.17 13.07
N MET A 100 -17.83 3.92 12.66
CA MET A 100 -18.67 2.86 13.25
C MET A 100 -18.03 1.48 13.12
N TYR A 101 -17.04 1.31 12.25
CA TYR A 101 -16.38 0.04 11.97
C TYR A 101 -15.94 -0.74 13.23
N SER A 102 -15.38 -0.05 14.24
CA SER A 102 -14.97 -0.71 15.49
C SER A 102 -16.17 -1.27 16.27
N PHE A 103 -17.26 -0.48 16.35
CA PHE A 103 -18.51 -0.90 16.97
C PHE A 103 -19.20 -2.01 16.18
N GLU A 104 -19.24 -1.90 14.85
CA GLU A 104 -19.82 -2.91 13.97
C GLU A 104 -19.06 -4.24 14.06
N ARG A 105 -17.73 -4.23 14.11
CA ARG A 105 -16.94 -5.45 14.34
C ARG A 105 -17.22 -6.07 15.70
N PHE A 106 -17.35 -5.27 16.74
CA PHE A 106 -17.72 -5.75 18.07
C PHE A 106 -19.13 -6.37 18.07
N LEU A 107 -20.13 -5.69 17.50
CA LEU A 107 -21.49 -6.20 17.36
C LEU A 107 -21.55 -7.47 16.50
N HIS A 108 -20.75 -7.56 15.44
CA HIS A 108 -20.63 -8.76 14.64
C HIS A 108 -20.09 -9.95 15.46
N SER A 109 -19.09 -9.71 16.32
CA SER A 109 -18.57 -10.72 17.25
C SER A 109 -19.66 -11.20 18.22
N LEU A 110 -20.41 -10.28 18.83
CA LEU A 110 -21.53 -10.62 19.72
C LEU A 110 -22.62 -11.40 18.98
N LYS A 111 -22.95 -11.00 17.75
CA LYS A 111 -23.93 -11.72 16.91
C LYS A 111 -23.54 -13.17 16.67
N ASN A 112 -22.25 -13.46 16.48
CA ASN A 112 -21.74 -14.82 16.29
C ASN A 112 -21.82 -15.68 17.57
N LYS A 113 -21.88 -15.04 18.75
CA LYS A 113 -22.06 -15.70 20.06
C LYS A 113 -23.51 -16.11 20.33
N VAL A 114 -24.48 -15.53 19.62
CA VAL A 114 -25.90 -15.87 19.78
C VAL A 114 -26.22 -17.22 19.12
N LYS A 115 -26.28 -18.28 19.92
CA LYS A 115 -26.74 -19.61 19.51
C LYS A 115 -28.24 -19.79 19.69
N ASN A 116 -28.81 -19.17 20.73
CA ASN A 116 -30.25 -19.18 20.98
C ASN A 116 -30.86 -17.78 20.83
N LYS A 117 -31.60 -17.56 19.75
CA LYS A 117 -32.25 -16.26 19.47
C LYS A 117 -33.43 -15.94 20.40
N ALA A 118 -34.00 -16.93 21.09
CA ALA A 118 -35.07 -16.71 22.06
C ALA A 118 -34.54 -16.15 23.40
N ARG A 119 -33.23 -16.31 23.66
CA ARG A 119 -32.56 -15.82 24.87
C ARG A 119 -31.17 -15.28 24.53
N VAL A 120 -31.15 -14.14 23.83
CA VAL A 120 -29.94 -13.54 23.26
C VAL A 120 -28.89 -13.22 24.33
N GLU A 121 -29.30 -12.56 25.41
CA GLU A 121 -28.39 -12.14 26.49
C GLU A 121 -27.74 -13.34 27.19
N ALA A 122 -28.55 -14.34 27.55
CA ALA A 122 -28.06 -15.57 28.17
C ALA A 122 -27.09 -16.33 27.26
N SER A 123 -27.40 -16.40 25.94
CA SER A 123 -26.54 -17.06 24.97
C SER A 123 -25.19 -16.35 24.81
N ILE A 124 -25.16 -15.02 24.89
CA ILE A 124 -23.92 -14.24 24.86
C ILE A 124 -23.12 -14.49 26.14
N CYS A 125 -23.75 -14.42 27.31
CA CYS A 125 -23.10 -14.66 28.60
C CYS A 125 -22.47 -16.06 28.67
N GLU A 126 -23.19 -17.09 28.23
CA GLU A 126 -22.69 -18.46 28.16
C GLU A 126 -21.45 -18.57 27.25
N ALA A 127 -21.50 -17.94 26.07
CA ALA A 127 -20.37 -17.94 25.14
C ALA A 127 -19.14 -17.20 25.72
N TYR A 128 -19.35 -16.17 26.54
CA TYR A 128 -18.26 -15.50 27.27
C TYR A 128 -17.66 -16.40 28.36
N LEU A 129 -18.50 -17.07 29.15
CA LEU A 129 -18.03 -18.02 30.17
C LEU A 129 -17.17 -19.13 29.56
N VAL A 130 -17.59 -19.71 28.43
CA VAL A 130 -16.80 -20.72 27.72
C VAL A 130 -15.49 -20.15 27.19
N GLU A 131 -15.50 -18.93 26.65
CA GLU A 131 -14.29 -18.27 26.13
C GLU A 131 -13.29 -17.94 27.26
N GLU A 132 -13.75 -17.43 28.40
CA GLU A 132 -12.92 -17.13 29.56
C GLU A 132 -12.36 -18.39 30.20
N THR A 133 -13.18 -19.41 30.44
CA THR A 133 -12.72 -20.69 31.01
C THR A 133 -11.73 -21.40 30.09
N SER A 134 -11.95 -21.39 28.77
CA SER A 134 -10.99 -21.92 27.78
C SER A 134 -9.68 -21.13 27.79
N THR A 135 -9.76 -19.80 27.90
CA THR A 135 -8.57 -18.93 27.99
C THR A 135 -7.81 -19.21 29.30
N PHE A 136 -8.51 -19.41 30.42
CA PHE A 136 -7.88 -19.71 31.71
C PHE A 136 -7.21 -21.09 31.70
N ALA A 137 -7.88 -22.10 31.13
CA ALA A 137 -7.30 -23.44 30.94
C ALA A 137 -6.05 -23.41 30.06
N SER A 138 -5.99 -22.49 29.07
CA SER A 138 -4.86 -22.37 28.15
C SER A 138 -3.52 -22.06 28.82
N PHE A 139 -3.52 -21.50 30.03
CA PHE A 139 -2.29 -21.23 30.79
C PHE A 139 -1.63 -22.49 31.35
N TYR A 140 -2.39 -23.59 31.48
CA TYR A 140 -1.87 -24.87 31.99
C TYR A 140 -1.42 -25.81 30.88
N TYR A 141 -1.63 -25.45 29.62
CA TYR A 141 -1.18 -26.25 28.47
C TYR A 141 0.26 -25.92 28.09
N LEU A 142 0.97 -26.92 27.57
CA LEU A 142 2.30 -26.75 26.97
C LEU A 142 2.20 -25.85 25.73
N ASP A 143 3.23 -25.05 25.45
CA ASP A 143 3.24 -24.09 24.32
C ASP A 143 3.07 -24.73 22.94
N LYS A 144 3.30 -26.03 22.82
CA LYS A 144 3.04 -26.80 21.59
C LYS A 144 1.56 -27.03 21.29
N ILE A 145 0.67 -26.79 22.26
CA ILE A 145 -0.78 -26.95 22.10
C ILE A 145 -1.34 -25.63 21.60
N GLU A 146 -1.96 -25.66 20.41
CA GLU A 146 -2.62 -24.48 19.87
C GLU A 146 -3.86 -24.13 20.69
N THR A 147 -3.86 -22.92 21.25
CA THR A 147 -4.99 -22.36 21.99
C THR A 147 -5.33 -21.00 21.40
N ARG A 148 -6.45 -20.38 21.78
CA ARG A 148 -6.75 -19.00 21.33
C ARG A 148 -5.61 -18.00 21.67
N ARG A 149 -4.86 -18.24 22.76
CA ARG A 149 -3.70 -17.43 23.18
C ARG A 149 -2.45 -17.74 22.35
N THR A 150 -2.19 -19.03 22.11
CA THR A 150 -0.96 -19.50 21.45
C THR A 150 -1.11 -19.56 19.92
N ARG A 151 -2.34 -19.45 19.40
CA ARG A 151 -2.61 -19.53 17.96
C ARG A 151 -1.86 -18.42 17.25
N ILE A 152 -0.99 -18.87 16.35
CA ILE A 152 -0.17 -18.01 15.51
C ILE A 152 -1.10 -17.09 14.69
N PRO A 153 -0.94 -15.75 14.77
CA PRO A 153 -1.69 -14.83 13.94
C PRO A 153 -1.56 -15.15 12.45
N ARG A 154 -2.59 -14.84 11.65
CA ARG A 154 -2.64 -15.20 10.22
C ARG A 154 -1.45 -14.71 9.38
N ASN A 155 -0.75 -13.68 9.84
CA ASN A 155 0.36 -13.05 9.12
C ASN A 155 1.72 -13.37 9.73
N VAL A 156 1.84 -14.36 10.62
CA VAL A 156 3.16 -14.76 11.11
C VAL A 156 3.80 -15.71 10.10
N ASP A 157 5.09 -15.49 9.86
CA ASP A 157 5.92 -16.37 9.06
C ASP A 157 6.25 -17.62 9.86
N SER A 158 5.32 -18.58 9.88
CA SER A 158 5.68 -19.96 10.22
C SER A 158 6.52 -20.48 9.05
N GLY A 159 7.83 -20.26 9.15
CA GLY A 159 8.80 -20.65 8.13
C GLY A 159 8.86 -22.16 7.93
N GLU A 160 8.02 -22.69 7.04
CA GLU A 160 8.30 -23.93 6.32
C GLU A 160 8.99 -23.57 5.00
N GLY A 161 10.21 -23.04 5.08
CA GLY A 161 11.02 -22.64 3.94
C GLY A 161 12.44 -23.14 4.12
N SER A 162 12.74 -24.30 3.51
CA SER A 162 14.05 -24.91 3.23
C SER A 162 15.28 -24.23 3.86
N SER A 163 15.77 -24.81 4.96
CA SER A 163 17.04 -24.51 5.63
C SER A 163 18.28 -25.00 4.84
N SER A 164 18.27 -24.95 3.50
CA SER A 164 19.28 -25.64 2.67
C SER A 164 20.22 -24.72 1.88
N THR A 165 20.15 -23.40 2.06
CA THR A 165 21.10 -22.46 1.44
C THR A 165 21.78 -21.62 2.51
N PRO A 166 23.13 -21.58 2.56
CA PRO A 166 23.83 -20.76 3.52
C PRO A 166 23.42 -19.29 3.36
N PRO A 167 23.27 -18.56 4.48
CA PRO A 167 22.66 -17.25 4.47
C PRO A 167 23.52 -16.21 3.78
N ILE A 168 22.94 -15.53 2.79
CA ILE A 168 23.41 -14.18 2.42
C ILE A 168 22.85 -13.28 3.50
N SER A 169 23.73 -12.73 4.35
CA SER A 169 23.42 -12.06 5.63
C SER A 169 22.33 -10.98 5.55
N THR A 170 22.11 -10.38 4.38
CA THR A 170 21.23 -9.21 4.24
C THR A 170 19.86 -9.42 3.59
N SER A 171 19.52 -10.63 3.14
CA SER A 171 18.25 -10.87 2.43
C SER A 171 17.43 -12.06 2.93
N ASN A 172 17.88 -12.76 3.97
CA ASN A 172 17.22 -13.96 4.47
C ASN A 172 16.27 -13.69 5.65
N TYR A 173 15.37 -12.72 5.51
CA TYR A 173 14.19 -12.74 6.36
C TYR A 173 13.22 -13.77 5.78
N PRO A 174 12.89 -14.86 6.50
CA PRO A 174 12.01 -15.89 6.00
C PRO A 174 10.58 -15.32 5.93
N GLY A 175 10.24 -14.69 4.81
CA GLY A 175 8.89 -14.23 4.53
C GLY A 175 8.15 -15.18 3.60
N ARG A 176 6.82 -15.18 3.70
CA ARG A 176 5.93 -16.04 2.92
C ARG A 176 5.33 -15.27 1.72
N PRO A 177 5.69 -15.61 0.47
CA PRO A 177 4.99 -15.06 -0.69
C PRO A 177 3.56 -15.63 -0.79
N CYS A 178 2.62 -14.80 -1.25
CA CYS A 178 1.21 -15.14 -1.36
C CYS A 178 0.61 -14.66 -2.70
N GLY A 179 -0.29 -15.47 -3.27
CA GLY A 179 -0.97 -15.17 -4.53
C GLY A 179 -0.34 -15.83 -5.75
N LYS A 180 -0.89 -15.55 -6.93
CA LYS A 180 -0.41 -16.11 -8.21
C LYS A 180 0.87 -15.39 -8.62
N VAL A 181 1.95 -16.14 -8.81
CA VAL A 181 3.25 -15.62 -9.28
C VAL A 181 3.13 -15.08 -10.70
N ILE A 182 3.79 -13.95 -10.95
CA ILE A 182 3.94 -13.34 -12.27
C ILE A 182 5.43 -13.33 -12.59
N SER A 183 5.82 -13.91 -13.72
CA SER A 183 7.20 -13.83 -14.20
C SER A 183 7.32 -12.82 -15.33
N TYR A 184 8.33 -11.96 -15.25
CA TYR A 184 8.67 -11.01 -16.32
C TYR A 184 10.19 -10.86 -16.44
N PHE A 185 10.63 -10.17 -17.47
CA PHE A 185 12.04 -9.87 -17.69
C PHE A 185 12.32 -8.44 -17.27
N LEU A 186 13.38 -8.23 -16.49
CA LEU A 186 13.85 -6.90 -16.16
C LEU A 186 14.52 -6.24 -17.37
N ASP A 187 14.34 -4.92 -17.45
CA ASP A 187 15.13 -4.08 -18.32
C ASP A 187 16.58 -4.00 -17.82
N GLN A 188 17.49 -3.66 -18.72
CA GLN A 188 18.92 -3.65 -18.40
C GLN A 188 19.24 -2.66 -17.27
N ILE A 189 18.57 -1.50 -17.26
CA ILE A 189 18.72 -0.47 -16.24
C ILE A 189 18.29 -1.01 -14.87
N ASP A 190 17.10 -1.61 -14.79
CA ASP A 190 16.59 -2.18 -13.54
C ASP A 190 17.47 -3.32 -13.02
N LEU A 191 18.04 -4.11 -13.94
CA LEU A 191 18.97 -5.19 -13.61
C LEU A 191 20.27 -4.65 -13.00
N GLU A 192 20.84 -3.59 -13.58
CA GLU A 192 22.05 -2.93 -13.07
C GLU A 192 21.80 -2.29 -11.69
N VAL A 193 20.67 -1.61 -11.53
CA VAL A 193 20.27 -1.00 -10.25
C VAL A 193 20.06 -2.08 -9.18
N ALA A 194 19.35 -3.17 -9.51
CA ALA A 194 19.13 -4.28 -8.59
C ALA A 194 20.45 -4.98 -8.22
N HIS A 195 21.36 -5.16 -9.17
CA HIS A 195 22.67 -5.76 -8.92
C HIS A 195 23.50 -4.90 -7.99
N LEU A 196 23.61 -3.59 -8.27
CA LEU A 196 24.29 -2.63 -7.41
C LEU A 196 23.70 -2.64 -6.00
N TYR A 197 22.37 -2.57 -5.88
CA TYR A 197 21.71 -2.57 -4.58
C TYR A 197 22.07 -3.81 -3.75
N VAL A 198 22.07 -4.99 -4.37
CA VAL A 198 22.45 -6.23 -3.68
C VAL A 198 23.92 -6.20 -3.23
N LEU A 199 24.84 -5.70 -4.06
CA LEU A 199 26.25 -5.60 -3.71
C LEU A 199 26.50 -4.64 -2.55
N LEU A 200 25.90 -3.44 -2.59
CA LEU A 200 26.06 -2.41 -1.55
C LEU A 200 25.47 -2.83 -0.21
N ASN A 201 24.40 -3.62 -0.24
CA ASN A 201 23.76 -4.14 0.97
C ASN A 201 24.30 -5.51 1.36
N CYS A 202 25.37 -6.05 0.78
CA CYS A 202 25.90 -7.37 1.19
C CYS A 202 27.08 -7.22 2.15
N GLU A 203 26.94 -7.74 3.37
CA GLU A 203 28.01 -7.72 4.40
C GLU A 203 29.31 -8.37 3.89
N HIS A 204 29.21 -9.41 3.07
CA HIS A 204 30.40 -10.09 2.52
C HIS A 204 31.13 -9.24 1.47
N VAL A 205 30.45 -8.26 0.87
CA VAL A 205 31.00 -7.36 -0.16
C VAL A 205 31.59 -6.08 0.42
N GLU A 206 31.24 -5.72 1.66
CA GLU A 206 31.64 -4.47 2.33
C GLU A 206 33.17 -4.26 2.35
N SER A 207 33.93 -5.32 2.62
CA SER A 207 35.40 -5.26 2.60
C SER A 207 35.96 -4.88 1.22
N TYR A 208 35.35 -5.35 0.13
CA TYR A 208 35.75 -5.02 -1.23
C TYR A 208 35.31 -3.61 -1.63
N LEU A 209 34.19 -3.14 -1.09
CA LEU A 209 33.76 -1.75 -1.24
C LEU A 209 34.79 -0.81 -0.61
N HIS A 210 35.34 -1.14 0.55
CA HIS A 210 36.41 -0.36 1.18
C HIS A 210 37.72 -0.35 0.36
N ILE A 211 38.15 -1.50 -0.18
CA ILE A 211 39.29 -1.54 -1.12
C ILE A 211 39.00 -0.65 -2.34
N TYR A 212 37.74 -0.72 -2.78
CA TYR A 212 37.06 0.15 -3.74
C TYR A 212 37.39 1.63 -3.60
N THR A 213 36.90 2.14 -2.47
CA THR A 213 36.92 3.55 -2.10
C THR A 213 38.34 4.07 -1.91
N GLU A 214 39.23 3.27 -1.30
CA GLU A 214 40.61 3.68 -1.10
C GLU A 214 41.34 3.82 -2.45
N PHE A 215 41.12 2.89 -3.39
CA PHE A 215 41.66 2.99 -4.74
C PHE A 215 41.18 4.26 -5.47
N LEU A 216 39.91 4.63 -5.35
CA LEU A 216 39.39 5.88 -5.94
C LEU A 216 40.00 7.13 -5.30
N ARG A 217 40.22 7.11 -3.97
CA ARG A 217 40.85 8.22 -3.23
C ARG A 217 42.33 8.37 -3.57
N GLU A 218 43.05 7.28 -3.82
CA GLU A 218 44.43 7.33 -4.29
C GLU A 218 44.54 7.92 -5.71
N LEU A 219 43.61 7.56 -6.60
CA LEU A 219 43.57 8.10 -7.96
C LEU A 219 43.23 9.60 -7.98
N ASN A 220 42.26 10.02 -7.16
CA ASN A 220 41.80 11.40 -7.10
C ASN A 220 41.72 11.90 -5.65
N PRO A 221 42.85 12.33 -5.04
CA PRO A 221 42.88 12.76 -3.64
C PRO A 221 42.05 14.01 -3.30
N THR A 222 41.59 14.73 -4.32
CA THR A 222 40.79 15.96 -4.17
C THR A 222 39.29 15.74 -4.44
N ALA A 223 38.90 14.51 -4.81
CA ALA A 223 37.51 14.18 -5.07
C ALA A 223 36.66 14.35 -3.81
N SER A 224 35.47 14.91 -3.99
CA SER A 224 34.46 14.97 -2.94
C SER A 224 33.81 13.60 -2.73
N ASP A 225 33.27 13.36 -1.53
CA ASP A 225 32.57 12.10 -1.25
C ASP A 225 31.39 11.85 -2.22
N ALA A 226 30.74 12.92 -2.71
CA ALA A 226 29.65 12.80 -3.69
C ALA A 226 30.12 12.32 -5.07
N GLU A 227 31.34 12.67 -5.48
CA GLU A 227 31.94 12.18 -6.73
C GLU A 227 32.33 10.71 -6.59
N ILE A 228 32.87 10.33 -5.43
CA ILE A 228 33.20 8.93 -5.10
C ILE A 228 31.92 8.08 -5.11
N ASP A 229 30.84 8.52 -4.49
CA ASP A 229 29.56 7.80 -4.50
C ASP A 229 28.99 7.63 -5.92
N SER A 230 29.14 8.66 -6.77
CA SER A 230 28.76 8.60 -8.19
C SER A 230 29.59 7.54 -8.94
N ASP A 231 30.89 7.49 -8.70
CA ASP A 231 31.79 6.49 -9.32
C ASP A 231 31.48 5.08 -8.82
N ILE A 232 31.19 4.90 -7.53
CA ILE A 232 30.74 3.62 -6.97
C ILE A 232 29.45 3.17 -7.65
N SER A 233 28.46 4.05 -7.76
CA SER A 233 27.17 3.71 -8.34
C SER A 233 27.25 3.27 -9.81
N SER A 234 28.24 3.77 -10.55
CA SER A 234 28.39 3.51 -11.98
C SER A 234 29.38 2.40 -12.31
N THR A 235 30.48 2.29 -11.58
CA THR A 235 31.62 1.43 -11.96
C THR A 235 31.94 0.31 -10.98
N PHE A 236 31.45 0.35 -9.73
CA PHE A 236 31.75 -0.68 -8.73
C PHE A 236 31.33 -2.10 -9.15
N PRO A 237 30.13 -2.37 -9.69
CA PRO A 237 29.75 -3.74 -10.07
C PRO A 237 30.67 -4.36 -11.13
N THR A 238 31.15 -3.53 -12.06
CA THR A 238 32.07 -3.95 -13.12
C THR A 238 33.46 -4.22 -12.56
N TRP A 239 33.96 -3.32 -11.71
CA TRP A 239 35.23 -3.51 -11.01
C TRP A 239 35.20 -4.75 -10.12
N PHE A 240 34.14 -4.92 -9.32
CA PHE A 240 33.98 -6.05 -8.41
C PHE A 240 34.02 -7.38 -9.17
N LYS A 241 33.33 -7.44 -10.32
CA LYS A 241 33.38 -8.62 -11.19
C LYS A 241 34.80 -8.92 -11.70
N GLN A 242 35.53 -7.90 -12.15
CA GLN A 242 36.92 -8.08 -12.61
C GLN A 242 37.84 -8.50 -11.47
N TYR A 243 37.67 -7.91 -10.30
CA TYR A 243 38.46 -8.20 -9.11
C TYR A 243 38.26 -9.64 -8.62
N VAL A 244 37.01 -10.10 -8.54
CA VAL A 244 36.67 -11.47 -8.11
C VAL A 244 37.10 -12.53 -9.11
N LEU A 245 37.00 -12.23 -10.42
CA LEU A 245 37.36 -13.19 -11.47
C LEU A 245 38.85 -13.19 -11.82
N ASN A 246 39.65 -12.23 -11.31
CA ASN A 246 41.09 -12.23 -11.52
C ASN A 246 41.74 -13.38 -10.74
N SER A 247 42.40 -14.29 -11.46
CA SER A 247 43.11 -15.44 -10.89
C SER A 247 44.22 -15.04 -9.91
N GLU A 248 44.75 -13.83 -10.02
CA GLU A 248 45.80 -13.32 -9.13
C GLU A 248 45.29 -13.02 -7.71
N ASN A 249 44.00 -12.71 -7.57
CA ASN A 249 43.40 -12.35 -6.27
C ASN A 249 42.98 -13.58 -5.44
N ASN A 250 43.04 -14.79 -6.02
CA ASN A 250 42.78 -16.08 -5.37
C ASN A 250 41.47 -16.14 -4.54
N ILE A 251 40.39 -15.57 -5.05
CA ILE A 251 39.07 -15.61 -4.40
C ILE A 251 38.38 -16.92 -4.77
N GLN A 252 38.27 -17.83 -3.80
CA GLN A 252 37.62 -19.15 -3.97
C GLN A 252 36.20 -19.21 -3.41
N ASP A 253 35.70 -18.11 -2.82
CA ASP A 253 34.36 -18.08 -2.27
C ASP A 253 33.31 -18.09 -3.38
N SER A 254 32.57 -19.20 -3.45
CA SER A 254 31.48 -19.41 -4.40
C SER A 254 30.40 -18.33 -4.30
N LEU A 255 30.15 -17.78 -3.10
CA LEU A 255 29.16 -16.71 -2.90
C LEU A 255 29.59 -15.42 -3.60
N LEU A 256 30.85 -14.99 -3.43
CA LEU A 256 31.38 -13.79 -4.08
C LEU A 256 31.42 -13.96 -5.60
N VAL A 257 31.79 -15.14 -6.09
CA VAL A 257 31.75 -15.45 -7.52
C VAL A 257 30.33 -15.35 -8.07
N ASN A 258 29.34 -15.89 -7.37
CA ASN A 258 27.93 -15.79 -7.79
C ASN A 258 27.42 -14.33 -7.77
N LEU A 259 27.78 -13.55 -6.75
CA LEU A 259 27.44 -12.12 -6.67
C LEU A 259 28.09 -11.31 -7.80
N ALA A 260 29.33 -11.63 -8.18
CA ALA A 260 30.04 -10.99 -9.28
C ALA A 260 29.38 -11.22 -10.66
N TRP A 261 28.73 -12.38 -10.86
CA TRP A 261 28.00 -12.67 -12.10
C TRP A 261 26.68 -11.90 -12.23
N GLY A 262 26.10 -11.49 -11.11
CA GLY A 262 24.88 -10.70 -11.06
C GLY A 262 23.58 -11.49 -11.16
N PRO A 263 22.43 -10.81 -11.05
CA PRO A 263 21.12 -11.43 -10.98
C PRO A 263 20.65 -11.98 -12.34
N LYS A 264 19.76 -12.96 -12.30
CA LYS A 264 19.06 -13.44 -13.51
C LYS A 264 18.10 -12.38 -14.02
N ARG A 265 18.03 -12.22 -15.34
CA ARG A 265 17.11 -11.27 -15.99
C ARG A 265 15.63 -11.62 -15.85
N LYS A 266 15.31 -12.91 -15.72
CA LYS A 266 13.93 -13.36 -15.46
C LYS A 266 13.68 -13.31 -13.96
N VAL A 267 12.68 -12.53 -13.56
CA VAL A 267 12.26 -12.36 -12.17
C VAL A 267 10.85 -12.85 -11.94
N GLU A 268 10.56 -13.21 -10.70
CA GLU A 268 9.24 -13.60 -10.22
C GLU A 268 8.75 -12.54 -9.23
N SER A 269 7.52 -12.08 -9.43
CA SER A 269 6.84 -11.14 -8.54
C SER A 269 5.58 -11.77 -7.96
N TRP A 270 5.38 -11.50 -6.67
CA TRP A 270 4.19 -11.93 -5.94
C TRP A 270 3.38 -10.70 -5.55
N PRO A 271 2.03 -10.75 -5.67
CA PRO A 271 1.17 -9.62 -5.33
C PRO A 271 1.13 -9.36 -3.83
N MET A 272 1.51 -10.34 -3.01
CA MET A 272 1.53 -10.22 -1.55
C MET A 272 2.77 -10.92 -0.99
N TYR A 273 3.36 -10.32 0.03
CA TYR A 273 4.46 -10.89 0.79
C TYR A 273 4.22 -10.68 2.28
N ILE A 274 4.30 -11.75 3.06
CA ILE A 274 4.16 -11.70 4.51
C ILE A 274 5.55 -11.75 5.11
N ILE A 275 5.85 -10.82 6.01
CA ILE A 275 7.13 -10.76 6.73
C ILE A 275 6.90 -10.08 8.09
N ASN A 276 7.44 -10.66 9.16
CA ASN A 276 7.40 -10.15 10.54
C ASN A 276 6.00 -9.83 11.06
N GLY A 277 4.97 -10.62 10.70
CA GLY A 277 3.59 -10.34 11.13
C GLY A 277 2.83 -9.35 10.23
N TYR A 278 3.51 -8.74 9.27
CA TYR A 278 2.95 -7.76 8.35
C TYR A 278 2.71 -8.38 6.98
N LYS A 279 1.64 -7.94 6.32
CA LYS A 279 1.29 -8.34 4.96
C LYS A 279 1.45 -7.16 4.03
N PHE A 280 2.47 -7.23 3.17
CA PHE A 280 2.74 -6.25 2.14
C PHE A 280 1.99 -6.63 0.86
N HIS A 281 1.54 -5.61 0.15
CA HIS A 281 0.90 -5.74 -1.15
C HIS A 281 1.78 -5.06 -2.19
N THR A 282 2.20 -5.83 -3.19
CA THR A 282 2.96 -5.32 -4.31
C THR A 282 1.99 -4.69 -5.29
N ILE A 283 2.15 -3.39 -5.54
CA ILE A 283 1.40 -2.69 -6.59
C ILE A 283 2.15 -2.98 -7.88
N VAL A 284 1.62 -3.93 -8.66
CA VAL A 284 2.10 -4.25 -10.02
C VAL A 284 1.16 -3.60 -11.02
#